data_AF-A0A8B0SNH7-F1
#
_entry.id   AF-A0A8B0SNH7-F1
#
_cell.length_a   1.000
_cell.length_b   1.000
_cell.length_c   1.000
_cell.angle_alpha   90.00
_cell.angle_beta   90.00
_cell.angle_gamma   90.00
#
_symmetry.space_group_name_H-M   'P 1'
#
loop_
_entity.id
_entity.type
_entity.pdbx_description
1 polymer ?
#
loop_
_entity_poly.entity_id
_entity_poly.type
_entity_poly.pdbx_seq_one_letter_code
_entity_poly.pdbx_strand_id
1 'polypeptide(L)'
;MNTDKKYIIAELDTILNSPRFRARKVIKLFLQYVVQETLAGRGSELNQQNIATKALGKPADFSPVYNPLVRIEAGRLRKLLQAHYATNDSAIMITMPKGTYAVTFLPGNRPEHVTPTIVPTSISVGLVPHVTEGPKLALNCQVLDLTPTTATQVCHRLRSDLLLMLNRFRNIQLVAQAQRSDYTLNLDLQTAGADVELFILLSHTLSDELIWANTLRLPAQPNQTDLAALCLQIAANTVALHSGKILYHWAQYQQSLNAPIPAHHDALVYYLAFLHDIRYASFRTALTACQQRLQHFPEDNKALVILARLCGYDHVLQYHCVEQLETTWTHAARTAMKLDPGNAEAHSIFAHNRYFLGDHALCRAELEIARQTNPFDTSIEYLYGFGLYLTGDKMAGIHAIQTLMAISFPQPDWYHVLPFLHAFNEANYTEALALAERIQHFGYWGEMARCVSYFRLGQTERSLRELQDLFQYNSALLNSQNSDNRSIFSHEALKKVLSTLQEIKQLIII
;
A
#
# COMPACT_ATOMS: atom_id res chain seq x y z
N MET A 1 24.05 -38.09 24.06
CA MET A 1 23.07 -37.17 24.70
C MET A 1 23.44 -35.69 24.62
N ASN A 2 24.69 -35.25 24.79
CA ASN A 2 25.04 -33.82 24.64
C ASN A 2 25.31 -33.40 23.18
N THR A 3 25.75 -34.35 22.34
CA THR A 3 26.04 -34.13 20.93
C THR A 3 24.77 -33.91 20.09
N ASP A 4 23.69 -34.65 20.37
CA ASP A 4 22.41 -34.56 19.62
C ASP A 4 21.73 -33.20 19.80
N LYS A 5 21.77 -32.63 21.02
CA LYS A 5 21.19 -31.31 21.30
C LYS A 5 21.88 -30.20 20.51
N LYS A 6 23.21 -30.26 20.38
CA LYS A 6 23.99 -29.27 19.63
C LYS A 6 23.64 -29.29 18.14
N TYR A 7 23.46 -30.47 17.55
CA TYR A 7 23.05 -30.61 16.15
C TYR A 7 21.60 -30.15 15.92
N ILE A 8 20.69 -30.43 16.85
CA ILE A 8 19.29 -29.94 16.77
C ILE A 8 19.24 -28.41 16.84
N ILE A 9 20.04 -27.77 17.70
CA ILE A 9 20.10 -26.30 17.79
C ILE A 9 20.67 -25.70 16.50
N ALA A 10 21.75 -26.27 15.97
CA ALA A 10 22.33 -25.80 14.71
C ALA A 10 21.36 -25.97 13.52
N GLU A 11 20.60 -27.06 13.50
CA GLU A 11 19.55 -27.30 12.52
C GLU A 11 18.40 -26.31 12.68
N LEU A 12 17.95 -26.06 13.91
CA LEU A 12 16.96 -25.03 14.21
C LEU A 12 17.41 -23.66 13.69
N ASP A 13 18.65 -23.23 13.97
CA ASP A 13 19.19 -21.97 13.46
C ASP A 13 19.25 -21.94 11.93
N THR A 14 19.57 -23.06 11.30
CA THR A 14 19.56 -23.20 9.84
C THR A 14 18.15 -23.03 9.28
N ILE A 15 17.15 -23.71 9.86
CA ILE A 15 15.74 -23.58 9.46
C ILE A 15 15.27 -22.14 9.64
N LEU A 16 15.50 -21.53 10.81
CA LEU A 16 15.04 -20.16 11.14
C LEU A 16 15.64 -19.08 10.25
N ASN A 17 16.81 -19.35 9.66
CA ASN A 17 17.47 -18.49 8.70
C ASN A 17 17.22 -18.90 7.24
N SER A 18 16.51 -19.99 6.97
CA SER A 18 16.18 -20.42 5.61
C SER A 18 15.17 -19.47 4.96
N PRO A 19 15.16 -19.34 3.61
CA PRO A 19 14.25 -18.44 2.89
C PRO A 19 12.77 -18.63 3.26
N ARG A 20 12.37 -19.88 3.54
CA ARG A 20 10.99 -20.22 3.89
C ARG A 20 10.55 -19.76 5.27
N PHE A 21 11.48 -19.51 6.19
CA PHE A 21 11.19 -19.15 7.58
C PHE A 21 11.67 -17.75 7.97
N ARG A 22 12.69 -17.20 7.30
CA ARG A 22 13.40 -15.99 7.73
C ARG A 22 12.50 -14.76 7.94
N ALA A 23 11.52 -14.56 7.06
CA ALA A 23 10.57 -13.43 7.12
C ALA A 23 9.36 -13.66 8.06
N ARG A 24 9.16 -14.89 8.57
CA ARG A 24 7.92 -15.29 9.25
C ARG A 24 8.08 -15.25 10.76
N LYS A 25 8.00 -14.06 11.34
CA LYS A 25 8.27 -13.82 12.78
C LYS A 25 7.48 -14.75 13.71
N VAL A 26 6.18 -14.91 13.48
CA VAL A 26 5.29 -15.76 14.31
C VAL A 26 5.69 -17.23 14.24
N ILE A 27 5.94 -17.76 13.04
CA ILE A 27 6.38 -19.15 12.85
C ILE A 27 7.76 -19.39 13.47
N LYS A 28 8.68 -18.41 13.38
CA LYS A 28 10.01 -18.51 14.02
C LYS A 28 9.88 -18.62 15.53
N LEU A 29 9.09 -17.75 16.16
CA LEU A 29 8.82 -17.78 17.60
C LEU A 29 8.15 -19.09 18.02
N PHE A 30 7.17 -19.56 17.23
CA PHE A 30 6.51 -20.83 17.46
C PHE A 30 7.51 -21.99 17.42
N LEU A 31 8.26 -22.13 16.32
CA LEU A 31 9.20 -23.23 16.11
C LEU A 31 10.33 -23.22 17.16
N GLN A 32 10.88 -22.05 17.46
CA GLN A 32 11.88 -21.88 18.51
C GLN A 32 11.36 -22.39 19.85
N TYR A 33 10.17 -21.93 20.25
CA TYR A 33 9.58 -22.29 21.52
C TYR A 33 9.31 -23.80 21.64
N VAL A 34 8.66 -24.41 20.64
CA VAL A 34 8.35 -25.85 20.72
C VAL A 34 9.60 -26.74 20.66
N VAL A 35 10.64 -26.35 19.92
CA VAL A 35 11.91 -27.09 19.89
C VAL A 35 12.62 -26.98 21.23
N GLN A 36 12.68 -25.79 21.83
CA GLN A 36 13.31 -25.56 23.13
C GLN A 36 12.59 -26.34 24.24
N GLU A 37 11.26 -26.29 24.29
CA GLU A 37 10.48 -27.01 25.30
C GLU A 37 10.57 -28.53 25.13
N THR A 38 10.56 -29.05 23.89
CA THR A 38 10.82 -30.47 23.64
C THR A 38 12.24 -30.87 24.08
N LEU A 39 13.27 -30.09 23.76
CA LEU A 39 14.66 -30.34 24.17
C LEU A 39 14.87 -30.29 25.69
N ALA A 40 14.01 -29.54 26.38
CA ALA A 40 13.99 -29.42 27.84
C ALA A 40 13.17 -30.53 28.52
N GLY A 41 12.59 -31.47 27.76
CA GLY A 41 11.78 -32.58 28.29
C GLY A 41 10.36 -32.19 28.66
N ARG A 42 9.91 -30.98 28.34
CA ARG A 42 8.57 -30.45 28.65
C ARG A 42 7.61 -30.49 27.45
N GLY A 43 7.89 -31.33 26.46
CA GLY A 43 7.05 -31.46 25.25
C GLY A 43 5.59 -31.82 25.56
N SER A 44 5.31 -32.52 26.65
CA SER A 44 3.95 -32.85 27.12
C SER A 44 3.15 -31.64 27.62
N GLU A 45 3.82 -30.54 27.96
CA GLU A 45 3.18 -29.30 28.43
C GLU A 45 2.84 -28.34 27.27
N LEU A 46 3.19 -28.70 26.04
CA LEU A 46 2.89 -27.92 24.84
C LEU A 46 1.39 -28.05 24.49
N ASN A 47 0.59 -27.14 25.05
CA ASN A 47 -0.81 -26.96 24.71
C ASN A 47 -1.06 -25.58 24.07
N GLN A 48 -2.27 -25.37 23.55
CA GLN A 48 -2.61 -24.13 22.84
C GLN A 48 -2.47 -22.88 23.69
N GLN A 49 -2.83 -22.95 24.97
CA GLN A 49 -2.75 -21.80 25.88
C GLN A 49 -1.30 -21.41 26.18
N ASN A 50 -0.44 -22.39 26.44
CA ASN A 50 0.98 -22.17 26.72
C ASN A 50 1.70 -21.61 25.49
N ILE A 51 1.43 -22.11 24.29
CA ILE A 51 2.06 -21.59 23.07
C ILE A 51 1.59 -20.16 22.77
N ALA A 52 0.28 -19.89 22.89
CA ALA A 52 -0.26 -18.56 22.64
C ALA A 52 0.36 -17.50 23.57
N THR A 53 0.45 -17.81 24.86
CA THR A 53 0.92 -16.85 25.88
C THR A 53 2.44 -16.75 25.93
N LYS A 54 3.15 -17.88 25.98
CA LYS A 54 4.61 -17.92 26.18
C LYS A 54 5.42 -17.75 24.90
N ALA A 55 4.87 -18.07 23.72
CA ALA A 55 5.58 -17.94 22.45
C ALA A 55 5.05 -16.81 21.56
N LEU A 56 3.72 -16.64 21.50
CA LEU A 56 3.07 -15.73 20.55
C LEU A 56 2.62 -14.40 21.18
N GLY A 57 2.93 -14.16 22.46
CA GLY A 57 2.67 -12.91 23.16
C GLY A 57 1.19 -12.58 23.33
N LYS A 58 0.31 -13.59 23.43
CA LYS A 58 -1.12 -13.39 23.70
C LYS A 58 -1.40 -13.19 25.19
N PRO A 59 -2.48 -12.47 25.55
CA PRO A 59 -2.84 -12.24 26.94
C PRO A 59 -3.27 -13.54 27.65
N ALA A 60 -3.24 -13.54 28.98
CA ALA A 60 -3.48 -14.73 29.80
C ALA A 60 -4.89 -15.33 29.67
N ASP A 61 -5.87 -14.52 29.26
CA ASP A 61 -7.27 -14.91 29.01
C ASP A 61 -7.51 -15.49 27.60
N PHE A 62 -6.45 -15.77 26.83
CA PHE A 62 -6.55 -16.42 25.53
C PHE A 62 -7.34 -17.74 25.63
N SER A 63 -8.45 -17.83 24.88
CA SER A 63 -9.29 -19.02 24.80
C SER A 63 -9.07 -19.82 23.51
N PRO A 64 -8.50 -21.05 23.59
CA PRO A 64 -8.34 -21.95 22.45
C PRO A 64 -9.67 -22.43 21.83
N VAL A 65 -10.79 -22.22 22.51
CA VAL A 65 -12.13 -22.58 22.02
C VAL A 65 -12.57 -21.59 20.94
N TYR A 66 -12.40 -20.30 21.20
CA TYR A 66 -12.90 -19.22 20.32
C TYR A 66 -11.81 -18.66 19.40
N ASN A 67 -10.53 -18.95 19.66
CA ASN A 67 -9.42 -18.46 18.83
C ASN A 67 -8.57 -19.63 18.26
N PRO A 68 -8.66 -19.90 16.94
CA PRO A 68 -7.94 -21.02 16.33
C PRO A 68 -6.46 -20.74 16.03
N LEU A 69 -5.90 -19.59 16.42
CA LEU A 69 -4.54 -19.13 16.08
C LEU A 69 -3.49 -20.24 16.19
N VAL A 70 -3.37 -20.90 17.34
CA VAL A 70 -2.32 -21.90 17.57
C VAL A 70 -2.49 -23.15 16.69
N ARG A 71 -3.74 -23.57 16.43
CA ARG A 71 -4.01 -24.69 15.52
C ARG A 71 -3.61 -24.35 14.09
N ILE A 72 -3.91 -23.12 13.66
CA ILE A 72 -3.56 -22.61 12.33
C ILE A 72 -2.03 -22.54 12.18
N GLU A 73 -1.34 -21.93 13.13
CA GLU A 73 0.12 -21.81 13.10
C GLU A 73 0.83 -23.18 13.18
N ALA A 74 0.32 -24.13 13.96
CA ALA A 74 0.85 -25.49 13.96
C ALA A 74 0.62 -26.21 12.61
N GLY A 75 -0.54 -26.00 11.97
CA GLY A 75 -0.79 -26.48 10.62
C GLY A 75 0.20 -25.92 9.60
N ARG A 76 0.47 -24.61 9.67
CA ARG A 76 1.45 -23.89 8.85
C ARG A 76 2.87 -24.39 9.08
N LEU A 77 3.28 -24.50 10.34
CA LEU A 77 4.61 -24.98 10.71
C LEU A 77 4.87 -26.40 10.17
N ARG A 78 3.90 -27.31 10.24
CA ARG A 78 4.01 -28.65 9.65
C ARG A 78 4.29 -28.61 8.15
N LYS A 79 3.51 -27.82 7.40
CA LYS A 79 3.69 -27.68 5.95
C LYS A 79 5.05 -27.08 5.61
N LEU A 80 5.49 -26.07 6.38
CA LEU A 80 6.78 -25.41 6.15
C LEU A 80 7.96 -26.34 6.44
N LEU A 81 7.92 -27.12 7.53
CA LEU A 81 8.94 -28.12 7.83
C LEU A 81 8.99 -29.20 6.74
N GLN A 82 7.83 -29.69 6.29
CA GLN A 82 7.76 -30.66 5.19
C GLN A 82 8.35 -30.10 3.89
N ALA A 83 7.98 -28.87 3.51
CA ALA A 83 8.48 -28.22 2.30
C ALA A 83 9.98 -27.87 2.39
N HIS A 84 10.48 -27.56 3.58
CA HIS A 84 11.91 -27.31 3.81
C HIS A 84 12.71 -28.59 3.52
N TYR A 85 12.36 -29.70 4.16
CA TYR A 85 13.09 -30.95 4.00
C TYR A 85 12.82 -31.69 2.67
N ALA A 86 11.83 -31.26 1.90
CA ALA A 86 11.64 -31.74 0.53
C ALA A 86 12.73 -31.25 -0.44
N THR A 87 13.42 -30.14 -0.14
CA THR A 87 14.43 -29.53 -1.02
C THR A 87 15.79 -29.33 -0.37
N ASN A 88 15.94 -29.70 0.90
CA ASN A 88 17.13 -29.44 1.69
C ASN A 88 17.57 -30.72 2.40
N ASP A 89 18.78 -31.18 2.11
CA ASP A 89 19.40 -32.29 2.82
C ASP A 89 19.90 -31.81 4.19
N SER A 90 19.60 -32.58 5.23
CA SER A 90 20.14 -32.34 6.57
C SER A 90 20.52 -33.67 7.24
N ALA A 91 21.40 -33.59 8.24
CA ALA A 91 21.72 -34.71 9.12
C ALA A 91 20.62 -34.98 10.15
N ILE A 92 19.78 -33.98 10.46
CA ILE A 92 18.66 -34.09 11.41
C ILE A 92 17.44 -33.38 10.82
N MET A 93 16.28 -34.01 10.91
CA MET A 93 15.01 -33.43 10.50
C MET A 93 14.13 -33.12 11.71
N ILE A 94 13.70 -31.86 11.83
CA ILE A 94 12.70 -31.44 12.82
C ILE A 94 11.31 -31.61 12.21
N THR A 95 10.46 -32.43 12.83
CA THR A 95 9.10 -32.70 12.37
C THR A 95 8.09 -32.42 13.47
N MET A 96 6.85 -32.08 13.10
CA MET A 96 5.75 -31.90 14.06
C MET A 96 4.61 -32.85 13.70
N PRO A 97 4.41 -33.95 14.44
CA PRO A 97 3.35 -34.91 14.13
C PRO A 97 1.95 -34.28 14.22
N LYS A 98 0.98 -34.87 13.52
CA LYS A 98 -0.43 -34.47 13.63
C LYS A 98 -0.95 -34.79 15.04
N GLY A 99 -1.81 -33.95 15.58
CA GLY A 99 -2.43 -34.16 16.89
C GLY A 99 -1.59 -33.72 18.10
N THR A 100 -0.33 -33.32 17.91
CA THR A 100 0.55 -32.81 18.98
C THR A 100 1.24 -31.52 18.55
N TYR A 101 1.68 -30.74 19.54
CA TYR A 101 2.55 -29.56 19.34
C TYR A 101 4.02 -29.86 19.66
N ALA A 102 4.32 -31.01 20.27
CA ALA A 102 5.69 -31.46 20.46
C ALA A 102 6.32 -31.81 19.11
N VAL A 103 7.56 -31.36 18.91
CA VAL A 103 8.36 -31.74 17.75
C VAL A 103 9.08 -33.08 17.98
N THR A 104 9.37 -33.79 16.90
CA THR A 104 10.16 -35.02 16.87
C THR A 104 11.41 -34.81 16.02
N PHE A 105 12.54 -35.32 16.50
CA PHE A 105 13.83 -35.24 15.82
C PHE A 105 14.14 -36.58 15.15
N LEU A 106 14.25 -36.57 13.83
CA LEU A 106 14.53 -37.76 13.03
C LEU A 106 15.94 -37.67 12.42
N PRO A 107 16.64 -38.79 12.19
CA PRO A 107 17.83 -38.80 11.34
C PRO A 107 17.46 -38.26 9.95
N GLY A 108 18.27 -37.35 9.41
CA GLY A 108 18.00 -36.71 8.11
C GLY A 108 18.57 -37.50 6.93
N ASN A 109 18.21 -37.08 5.70
CA ASN A 109 18.43 -37.84 4.46
C ASN A 109 19.82 -37.66 3.81
N ARG A 110 20.84 -37.22 4.55
CA ARG A 110 22.17 -36.95 3.98
C ARG A 110 22.98 -38.25 3.81
N PRO A 111 23.41 -38.64 2.59
CA PRO A 111 24.49 -39.60 2.44
C PRO A 111 25.82 -38.97 2.87
N GLU A 112 26.61 -39.70 3.66
CA GLU A 112 27.95 -39.25 4.09
C GLU A 112 28.87 -39.05 2.89
N HIS A 113 29.55 -37.89 2.84
CA HIS A 113 30.54 -37.45 1.86
C HIS A 113 30.08 -37.09 0.43
N VAL A 114 29.79 -35.80 0.21
CA VAL A 114 30.20 -35.09 -1.03
C VAL A 114 30.60 -33.64 -0.68
N THR A 115 31.82 -33.27 -1.04
CA THR A 115 32.39 -31.91 -0.99
C THR A 115 31.61 -30.98 -1.92
N PRO A 116 31.27 -29.74 -1.53
CA PRO A 116 30.42 -28.89 -2.34
C PRO A 116 31.16 -28.42 -3.61
N THR A 117 30.82 -29.00 -4.76
CA THR A 117 31.13 -28.41 -6.06
C THR A 117 30.14 -27.28 -6.28
N ILE A 118 30.62 -26.03 -6.16
CA ILE A 118 29.90 -24.85 -6.60
C ILE A 118 29.72 -24.98 -8.12
N VAL A 119 28.54 -25.41 -8.55
CA VAL A 119 28.11 -25.22 -9.94
C VAL A 119 27.65 -23.76 -10.02
N PRO A 120 28.30 -22.89 -10.82
CA PRO A 120 27.75 -21.59 -11.10
C PRO A 120 26.43 -21.83 -11.83
N THR A 121 25.31 -21.48 -11.19
CA THR A 121 24.06 -21.34 -11.92
C THR A 121 24.28 -20.20 -12.89
N SER A 122 24.52 -20.56 -14.15
CA SER A 122 24.53 -19.63 -15.26
C SER A 122 23.28 -18.77 -15.17
N ILE A 123 23.47 -17.48 -14.92
CA ILE A 123 22.43 -16.47 -15.12
C ILE A 123 22.06 -16.59 -16.59
N SER A 124 20.96 -17.26 -16.88
CA SER A 124 20.27 -17.03 -18.13
C SER A 124 19.98 -15.55 -18.15
N VAL A 125 20.61 -14.81 -19.07
CA VAL A 125 20.24 -13.44 -19.42
C VAL A 125 18.84 -13.53 -20.01
N GLY A 126 17.85 -13.65 -19.13
CA GLY A 126 16.44 -13.56 -19.50
C GLY A 126 16.19 -12.14 -19.98
N LEU A 127 15.51 -12.01 -21.12
CA LEU A 127 15.02 -10.74 -21.61
C LEU A 127 14.27 -10.03 -20.47
N VAL A 128 14.79 -8.89 -20.03
CA VAL A 128 14.12 -8.05 -19.03
C VAL A 128 12.77 -7.62 -19.63
N PRO A 129 11.64 -7.81 -18.92
CA PRO A 129 10.34 -7.38 -19.44
C PRO A 129 10.36 -5.91 -19.85
N HIS A 130 9.78 -5.61 -21.02
CA HIS A 130 9.72 -4.25 -21.57
C HIS A 130 8.74 -3.33 -20.83
N VAL A 131 7.92 -3.88 -19.93
CA VAL A 131 6.90 -3.14 -19.18
C VAL A 131 7.14 -3.27 -17.68
N THR A 132 6.89 -2.20 -16.93
CA THR A 132 6.92 -2.22 -15.47
C THR A 132 5.67 -2.96 -14.96
N GLU A 133 5.89 -3.94 -14.09
CA GLU A 133 4.86 -4.83 -13.58
C GLU A 133 4.58 -4.57 -12.10
N GLY A 134 3.33 -4.77 -11.69
CA GLY A 134 2.91 -4.76 -10.29
C GLY A 134 2.61 -6.16 -9.75
N PRO A 135 2.24 -6.27 -8.46
CA PRO A 135 1.98 -7.54 -7.82
C PRO A 135 0.79 -8.29 -8.44
N LYS A 136 0.86 -9.62 -8.38
CA LYS A 136 -0.18 -10.52 -8.87
C LYS A 136 -1.19 -10.84 -7.77
N LEU A 137 -2.48 -10.59 -8.05
CA LEU A 137 -3.59 -10.83 -7.13
C LEU A 137 -4.53 -11.91 -7.69
N ALA A 138 -4.80 -12.94 -6.88
CA ALA A 138 -5.89 -13.88 -7.11
C ALA A 138 -7.10 -13.52 -6.23
N LEU A 139 -8.29 -13.49 -6.83
CA LEU A 139 -9.56 -13.34 -6.12
C LEU A 139 -10.27 -14.69 -6.03
N ASN A 140 -10.52 -15.13 -4.79
CA ASN A 140 -11.29 -16.33 -4.52
C ASN A 140 -12.58 -15.95 -3.79
N CYS A 141 -13.71 -16.40 -4.32
CA CYS A 141 -15.01 -16.25 -3.65
C CYS A 141 -15.63 -17.64 -3.50
N GLN A 142 -16.00 -18.02 -2.28
CA GLN A 142 -16.59 -19.32 -2.00
C GLN A 142 -17.67 -19.23 -0.91
N VAL A 143 -18.61 -20.18 -0.97
CA VAL A 143 -19.64 -20.37 0.06
C VAL A 143 -19.21 -21.55 0.93
N LEU A 144 -19.18 -21.34 2.26
CA LEU A 144 -18.78 -22.35 3.24
C LEU A 144 -19.93 -23.28 3.64
N ASP A 145 -21.17 -22.93 3.30
CA ASP A 145 -22.36 -23.71 3.64
C ASP A 145 -22.44 -25.03 2.85
N LEU A 146 -22.95 -26.08 3.51
CA LEU A 146 -23.17 -27.39 2.90
C LEU A 146 -24.43 -27.45 2.02
N THR A 147 -25.39 -26.54 2.23
CA THR A 147 -26.68 -26.47 1.50
C THR A 147 -26.90 -25.04 0.99
N PRO A 148 -26.61 -24.73 -0.29
CA PRO A 148 -26.34 -23.36 -0.69
C PRO A 148 -27.50 -22.76 -1.52
N THR A 149 -28.33 -21.88 -0.95
CA THR A 149 -29.33 -21.13 -1.75
C THR A 149 -29.12 -19.63 -1.71
N THR A 150 -29.04 -19.00 -0.53
CA THR A 150 -28.96 -17.53 -0.41
C THR A 150 -27.54 -16.97 -0.59
N ALA A 151 -26.54 -17.53 0.09
CA ALA A 151 -25.16 -17.05 0.04
C ALA A 151 -24.53 -17.17 -1.38
N THR A 152 -24.98 -18.14 -2.18
CA THR A 152 -24.51 -18.38 -3.55
C THR A 152 -24.76 -17.18 -4.47
N GLN A 153 -25.95 -16.59 -4.40
CA GLN A 153 -26.32 -15.45 -5.25
C GLN A 153 -25.50 -14.21 -4.89
N VAL A 154 -25.30 -13.97 -3.59
CA VAL A 154 -24.45 -12.87 -3.11
C VAL A 154 -23.00 -13.09 -3.53
N CYS A 155 -22.48 -14.31 -3.36
CA CYS A 155 -21.12 -14.69 -3.76
C CYS A 155 -20.87 -14.47 -5.26
N HIS A 156 -21.80 -14.89 -6.12
CA HIS A 156 -21.65 -14.71 -7.57
C HIS A 156 -21.63 -13.23 -7.98
N ARG A 157 -22.53 -12.42 -7.41
CA ARG A 157 -22.57 -10.97 -7.66
C ARG A 157 -21.29 -10.27 -7.18
N LEU A 158 -20.89 -10.49 -5.93
CA LEU A 158 -19.64 -9.95 -5.38
C LEU A 158 -18.43 -10.31 -6.25
N ARG A 159 -18.30 -11.58 -6.63
CA ARG A 159 -17.21 -12.04 -7.49
C ARG A 159 -17.19 -11.30 -8.82
N SER A 160 -18.34 -11.17 -9.48
CA SER A 160 -18.44 -10.57 -10.81
C SER A 160 -18.12 -9.07 -10.76
N ASP A 161 -18.70 -8.36 -9.80
CA ASP A 161 -18.53 -6.92 -9.63
C ASP A 161 -17.09 -6.56 -9.22
N LEU A 162 -16.51 -7.31 -8.27
CA LEU A 162 -15.12 -7.11 -7.87
C LEU A 162 -14.13 -7.43 -8.98
N LEU A 163 -14.33 -8.50 -9.76
CA LEU A 163 -13.43 -8.78 -10.89
C LEU A 163 -13.45 -7.64 -11.90
N LEU A 164 -14.64 -7.14 -12.25
CA LEU A 164 -14.78 -6.02 -13.18
C LEU A 164 -14.12 -4.74 -12.64
N MET A 165 -14.30 -4.45 -11.35
CA MET A 165 -13.72 -3.30 -10.67
C MET A 165 -12.19 -3.41 -10.58
N LEU A 166 -11.67 -4.51 -10.03
CA LEU A 166 -10.24 -4.72 -9.82
C LEU A 166 -9.45 -4.73 -11.14
N ASN A 167 -10.07 -5.16 -12.25
CA ASN A 167 -9.42 -5.16 -13.57
C ASN A 167 -9.15 -3.75 -14.13
N ARG A 168 -9.75 -2.71 -13.53
CA ARG A 168 -9.48 -1.30 -13.90
C ARG A 168 -8.24 -0.72 -13.23
N PHE A 169 -7.67 -1.41 -12.23
CA PHE A 169 -6.46 -0.97 -11.54
C PHE A 169 -5.22 -1.47 -12.26
N ARG A 170 -4.46 -0.55 -12.88
CA ARG A 170 -3.27 -0.88 -13.68
C ARG A 170 -2.04 -1.22 -12.82
N ASN A 171 -2.08 -0.96 -11.52
CA ASN A 171 -0.95 -1.18 -10.61
C ASN A 171 -0.87 -2.62 -10.07
N ILE A 172 -1.84 -3.47 -10.40
CA ILE A 172 -1.85 -4.89 -10.04
C ILE A 172 -2.10 -5.75 -11.29
N GLN A 173 -1.80 -7.05 -11.19
CA GLN A 173 -2.13 -8.04 -12.21
C GLN A 173 -3.11 -9.06 -11.64
N LEU A 174 -4.32 -9.13 -12.19
CA LEU A 174 -5.27 -10.19 -11.80
C LEU A 174 -4.86 -11.52 -12.43
N VAL A 175 -4.80 -12.57 -11.62
CA VAL A 175 -4.46 -13.92 -12.06
C VAL A 175 -5.51 -14.93 -11.62
N ALA A 176 -5.85 -15.87 -12.53
CA ALA A 176 -6.87 -16.88 -12.26
C ALA A 176 -6.40 -18.01 -11.33
N GLN A 177 -5.09 -18.26 -11.23
CA GLN A 177 -4.51 -19.36 -10.45
C GLN A 177 -3.74 -18.82 -9.24
N ALA A 178 -4.16 -19.21 -8.03
CA ALA A 178 -3.51 -18.81 -6.77
C ALA A 178 -2.01 -19.20 -6.71
N GLN A 179 -1.63 -20.30 -7.36
CA GLN A 179 -0.23 -20.79 -7.41
C GLN A 179 0.74 -19.83 -8.11
N ARG A 180 0.23 -18.86 -8.89
CA ARG A 180 1.02 -17.84 -9.59
C ARG A 180 0.78 -16.42 -9.04
N SER A 181 0.11 -16.31 -7.90
CA SER A 181 -0.23 -15.02 -7.28
C SER A 181 0.73 -14.66 -6.16
N ASP A 182 1.08 -13.38 -6.06
CA ASP A 182 1.80 -12.83 -4.91
C ASP A 182 0.84 -12.66 -3.73
N TYR A 183 -0.45 -12.39 -4.01
CA TYR A 183 -1.49 -12.18 -3.01
C TYR A 183 -2.77 -12.94 -3.36
N THR A 184 -3.49 -13.37 -2.33
CA THR A 184 -4.85 -13.90 -2.43
C THR A 184 -5.82 -13.04 -1.63
N LEU A 185 -6.88 -12.57 -2.27
CA LEU A 185 -8.05 -12.01 -1.61
C LEU A 185 -9.13 -13.09 -1.58
N ASN A 186 -9.41 -13.64 -0.40
CA ASN A 186 -10.46 -14.63 -0.18
C ASN A 186 -11.71 -13.94 0.38
N LEU A 187 -12.85 -14.23 -0.22
CA LEU A 187 -14.18 -13.83 0.21
C LEU A 187 -14.95 -15.10 0.53
N ASP A 188 -15.03 -15.42 1.81
CA ASP A 188 -15.72 -16.61 2.29
C ASP A 188 -17.09 -16.19 2.83
N LEU A 189 -18.15 -16.77 2.30
CA LEU A 189 -19.52 -16.45 2.69
C LEU A 189 -20.14 -17.62 3.45
N GLN A 190 -20.84 -17.31 4.53
CA GLN A 190 -21.57 -18.29 5.34
C GLN A 190 -22.97 -17.78 5.65
N THR A 191 -23.97 -18.67 5.59
CA THR A 191 -25.33 -18.33 5.98
C THR A 191 -25.41 -18.24 7.52
N ALA A 192 -25.88 -17.10 8.02
CA ALA A 192 -25.97 -16.77 9.44
C ALA A 192 -27.40 -16.35 9.82
N GLY A 193 -28.31 -17.32 9.90
CA GLY A 193 -29.73 -17.08 10.13
C GLY A 193 -30.42 -16.59 8.85
N ALA A 194 -31.03 -15.41 8.90
CA ALA A 194 -31.61 -14.75 7.72
C ALA A 194 -30.59 -13.90 6.92
N ASP A 195 -29.36 -13.78 7.43
CA ASP A 195 -28.30 -12.95 6.88
C ASP A 195 -27.16 -13.81 6.30
N VAL A 196 -26.23 -13.16 5.62
CA VAL A 196 -24.99 -13.73 5.13
C VAL A 196 -23.82 -13.07 5.85
N GLU A 197 -22.95 -13.87 6.46
CA GLU A 197 -21.70 -13.40 7.03
C GLU A 197 -20.60 -13.52 5.95
N LEU A 198 -19.89 -12.43 5.72
CA LEU A 198 -18.80 -12.32 4.76
C LEU A 198 -17.47 -12.14 5.49
N PHE A 199 -16.57 -13.10 5.32
CA PHE A 199 -15.19 -13.02 5.76
C PHE A 199 -14.31 -12.58 4.59
N ILE A 200 -13.58 -11.49 4.78
CA ILE A 200 -12.67 -10.92 3.81
C ILE A 200 -11.26 -11.14 4.33
N LEU A 201 -10.42 -11.85 3.58
CA LEU A 201 -9.09 -12.25 4.00
C LEU A 201 -8.08 -11.94 2.89
N LEU A 202 -7.22 -10.96 3.10
CA LEU A 202 -6.10 -10.66 2.22
C LEU A 202 -4.81 -11.25 2.79
N SER A 203 -4.18 -12.13 2.01
CA SER A 203 -2.93 -12.79 2.41
C SER A 203 -1.84 -12.63 1.35
N HIS A 204 -0.59 -12.54 1.78
CA HIS A 204 0.58 -12.61 0.92
C HIS A 204 1.05 -14.05 0.78
N THR A 205 1.01 -14.59 -0.44
CA THR A 205 1.22 -16.02 -0.73
C THR A 205 2.65 -16.46 -0.42
N LEU A 206 3.65 -15.61 -0.65
CA LEU A 206 5.06 -15.98 -0.45
C LEU A 206 5.44 -16.06 1.05
N SER A 207 4.87 -15.17 1.90
CA SER A 207 5.12 -15.16 3.35
C SER A 207 4.02 -15.85 4.17
N ASP A 208 2.94 -16.33 3.54
CA ASP A 208 1.65 -16.72 4.16
C ASP A 208 1.16 -15.77 5.27
N GLU A 209 1.49 -14.49 5.14
CA GLU A 209 1.09 -13.47 6.08
C GLU A 209 -0.35 -13.04 5.80
N LEU A 210 -1.18 -12.99 6.85
CA LEU A 210 -2.51 -12.38 6.79
C LEU A 210 -2.33 -10.87 6.96
N ILE A 211 -2.49 -10.12 5.88
CA ILE A 211 -2.27 -8.67 5.83
C ILE A 211 -3.46 -7.92 6.37
N TRP A 212 -4.65 -8.36 6.00
CA TRP A 212 -5.89 -7.71 6.37
C TRP A 212 -7.02 -8.74 6.45
N ALA A 213 -7.86 -8.58 7.46
CA ALA A 213 -9.08 -9.35 7.62
C ALA A 213 -10.22 -8.43 8.03
N ASN A 214 -11.41 -8.70 7.53
CA ASN A 214 -12.64 -8.02 7.94
C ASN A 214 -13.81 -9.00 7.91
N THR A 215 -14.75 -8.86 8.84
CA THR A 215 -15.98 -9.65 8.88
C THR A 215 -17.17 -8.72 8.86
N LEU A 216 -18.08 -8.95 7.92
CA LEU A 216 -19.26 -8.11 7.71
C LEU A 216 -20.51 -8.97 7.68
N ARG A 217 -21.61 -8.43 8.19
CA ARG A 217 -22.93 -9.04 8.07
C ARG A 217 -23.71 -8.34 6.97
N LEU A 218 -24.25 -9.13 6.05
CA LEU A 218 -25.02 -8.67 4.90
C LEU A 218 -26.43 -9.26 4.98
N PRO A 219 -27.47 -8.52 4.55
CA PRO A 219 -28.80 -9.12 4.40
C PRO A 219 -28.77 -10.26 3.35
N ALA A 220 -29.71 -11.20 3.42
CA ALA A 220 -29.89 -12.27 2.43
C ALA A 220 -29.94 -11.77 0.98
N GLN A 221 -30.57 -10.61 0.77
CA GLN A 221 -30.74 -9.97 -0.53
C GLN A 221 -30.25 -8.52 -0.45
N PRO A 222 -28.92 -8.28 -0.52
CA PRO A 222 -28.41 -6.93 -0.56
C PRO A 222 -28.87 -6.26 -1.85
N ASN A 223 -29.30 -5.00 -1.71
CA ASN A 223 -29.59 -4.16 -2.87
C ASN A 223 -28.29 -3.85 -3.62
N GLN A 224 -28.42 -3.37 -4.86
CA GLN A 224 -27.28 -3.13 -5.74
C GLN A 224 -26.36 -2.02 -5.22
N THR A 225 -26.92 -0.97 -4.61
CA THR A 225 -26.18 0.18 -4.09
C THR A 225 -25.26 -0.21 -2.94
N ASP A 226 -25.77 -0.97 -1.98
CA ASP A 226 -25.00 -1.43 -0.82
C ASP A 226 -23.89 -2.38 -1.24
N LEU A 227 -24.16 -3.26 -2.22
CA LEU A 227 -23.16 -4.17 -2.75
C LEU A 227 -22.06 -3.42 -3.49
N ALA A 228 -22.41 -2.41 -4.29
CA ALA A 228 -21.44 -1.57 -4.99
C ALA A 228 -20.56 -0.79 -4.00
N ALA A 229 -21.16 -0.22 -2.94
CA ALA A 229 -20.43 0.48 -1.89
C ALA A 229 -19.45 -0.46 -1.16
N LEU A 230 -19.88 -1.70 -0.86
CA LEU A 230 -19.01 -2.73 -0.29
C LEU A 230 -17.85 -3.09 -1.23
N CYS A 231 -18.13 -3.32 -2.52
CA CYS A 231 -17.08 -3.60 -3.50
C CYS A 231 -16.04 -2.47 -3.58
N LEU A 232 -16.50 -1.22 -3.58
CA LEU A 232 -15.64 -0.05 -3.55
C LEU A 232 -14.79 0.00 -2.28
N GLN A 233 -15.38 -0.29 -1.13
CA GLN A 233 -14.65 -0.38 0.14
C GLN A 233 -13.56 -1.46 0.09
N ILE A 234 -13.88 -2.64 -0.46
CA ILE A 234 -12.92 -3.73 -0.62
C ILE A 234 -11.79 -3.32 -1.56
N ALA A 235 -12.09 -2.72 -2.71
CA ALA A 235 -11.08 -2.25 -3.66
C ALA A 235 -10.19 -1.15 -3.05
N ALA A 236 -10.77 -0.17 -2.37
CA ALA A 236 -10.04 0.90 -1.69
C ALA A 236 -9.07 0.36 -0.63
N ASN A 237 -9.49 -0.63 0.17
CA ASN A 237 -8.62 -1.24 1.18
C ASN A 237 -7.61 -2.23 0.59
N THR A 238 -7.83 -2.75 -0.62
CA THR A 238 -6.98 -3.80 -1.20
C THR A 238 -5.95 -3.23 -2.18
N VAL A 239 -6.40 -2.50 -3.20
CA VAL A 239 -5.62 -2.18 -4.41
C VAL A 239 -5.43 -0.69 -4.70
N ALA A 240 -6.14 0.21 -4.00
CA ALA A 240 -5.98 1.64 -4.23
C ALA A 240 -4.55 2.11 -3.95
N LEU A 241 -4.07 3.07 -4.75
CA LEU A 241 -2.66 3.48 -4.77
C LEU A 241 -2.12 3.93 -3.41
N HIS A 242 -2.91 4.69 -2.64
CA HIS A 242 -2.47 5.30 -1.38
C HIS A 242 -3.03 4.63 -0.13
N SER A 243 -4.21 4.02 -0.20
CA SER A 243 -4.91 3.42 0.95
C SER A 243 -4.93 1.88 0.90
N GLY A 244 -4.63 1.28 -0.25
CA GLY A 244 -4.63 -0.16 -0.47
C GLY A 244 -3.48 -0.86 0.23
N LYS A 245 -3.77 -2.01 0.84
CA LYS A 245 -2.78 -2.79 1.60
C LYS A 245 -1.78 -3.53 0.74
N ILE A 246 -2.14 -3.93 -0.49
CA ILE A 246 -1.26 -4.75 -1.35
C ILE A 246 -0.02 -3.96 -1.77
N LEU A 247 -0.21 -2.78 -2.36
CA LEU A 247 0.87 -2.03 -2.99
C LEU A 247 1.93 -1.61 -1.96
N TYR A 248 1.49 -1.11 -0.81
CA TYR A 248 2.40 -0.77 0.29
C TYR A 248 3.22 -1.98 0.76
N HIS A 249 2.52 -3.06 1.12
CA HIS A 249 3.16 -4.28 1.59
C HIS A 249 4.13 -4.83 0.55
N TRP A 250 3.75 -4.78 -0.73
CA TRP A 250 4.58 -5.31 -1.82
C TRP A 250 5.88 -4.54 -1.97
N ALA A 251 5.82 -3.21 -1.97
CA ALA A 251 7.01 -2.37 -2.05
C ALA A 251 7.96 -2.61 -0.87
N GLN A 252 7.42 -2.68 0.36
CA GLN A 252 8.20 -2.99 1.56
C GLN A 252 8.81 -4.39 1.51
N TYR A 253 8.03 -5.38 1.07
CA TYR A 253 8.50 -6.75 0.93
C TYR A 253 9.68 -6.82 -0.05
N GLN A 254 9.56 -6.21 -1.23
CA GLN A 254 10.64 -6.15 -2.23
C GLN A 254 11.91 -5.49 -1.68
N GLN A 255 11.77 -4.38 -0.94
CA GLN A 255 12.89 -3.68 -0.31
C GLN A 255 13.53 -4.46 0.85
N SER A 256 12.77 -5.37 1.49
CA SER A 256 13.27 -6.21 2.58
C SER A 256 14.10 -7.42 2.13
N LEU A 257 14.06 -7.74 0.83
CA LEU A 257 14.82 -8.88 0.29
C LEU A 257 16.31 -8.56 0.22
N ASN A 258 17.15 -9.55 0.55
CA ASN A 258 18.62 -9.45 0.39
C ASN A 258 19.08 -9.60 -1.07
N ALA A 259 18.23 -9.26 -2.03
CA ALA A 259 18.47 -9.35 -3.47
C ALA A 259 18.10 -8.01 -4.11
N PRO A 260 18.75 -7.61 -5.20
CA PRO A 260 18.34 -6.41 -5.93
C PRO A 260 16.91 -6.56 -6.42
N ILE A 261 16.14 -5.46 -6.35
CA ILE A 261 14.79 -5.42 -6.89
C ILE A 261 14.87 -5.69 -8.40
N PRO A 262 14.04 -6.59 -8.96
CA PRO A 262 14.04 -6.84 -10.39
C PRO A 262 13.78 -5.56 -11.21
N ALA A 263 14.49 -5.39 -12.33
CA ALA A 263 14.43 -4.18 -13.17
C ALA A 263 13.06 -3.89 -13.84
N HIS A 264 12.10 -4.79 -13.75
CA HIS A 264 10.71 -4.58 -14.20
C HIS A 264 9.77 -4.21 -13.03
N HIS A 265 10.27 -4.19 -11.79
CA HIS A 265 9.52 -3.78 -10.60
C HIS A 265 10.05 -2.48 -9.99
N ASP A 266 11.34 -2.19 -10.18
CA ASP A 266 12.07 -1.10 -9.52
C ASP A 266 11.36 0.26 -9.53
N ALA A 267 10.94 0.75 -10.70
CA ALA A 267 10.28 2.04 -10.85
C ALA A 267 9.00 2.12 -10.01
N LEU A 268 8.18 1.06 -10.02
CA LEU A 268 6.96 1.00 -9.23
C LEU A 268 7.26 0.85 -7.73
N VAL A 269 8.21 -0.01 -7.34
CA VAL A 269 8.57 -0.22 -5.93
C VAL A 269 9.06 1.08 -5.28
N TYR A 270 9.99 1.80 -5.92
CA TYR A 270 10.50 3.05 -5.36
C TYR A 270 9.46 4.18 -5.41
N TYR A 271 8.61 4.22 -6.43
CA TYR A 271 7.48 5.15 -6.46
C TYR A 271 6.53 4.91 -5.28
N LEU A 272 6.12 3.67 -5.05
CA LEU A 272 5.27 3.30 -3.91
C LEU A 272 5.95 3.63 -2.57
N ALA A 273 7.24 3.35 -2.42
CA ALA A 273 7.99 3.71 -1.22
C ALA A 273 7.96 5.23 -0.96
N PHE A 274 8.11 6.05 -2.01
CA PHE A 274 7.94 7.51 -1.92
C PHE A 274 6.53 7.92 -1.50
N LEU A 275 5.48 7.27 -1.99
CA LEU A 275 4.10 7.61 -1.61
C LEU A 275 3.82 7.40 -0.11
N HIS A 276 4.55 6.51 0.55
CA HIS A 276 4.47 6.29 2.00
C HIS A 276 5.44 7.14 2.82
N ASP A 277 6.48 7.65 2.17
CA ASP A 277 7.48 8.49 2.76
C ASP A 277 7.71 9.70 1.87
N ILE A 278 6.86 10.71 1.98
CA ILE A 278 6.84 11.88 1.07
C ILE A 278 7.93 12.88 1.49
N ARG A 279 9.19 12.49 1.31
CA ARG A 279 10.38 13.32 1.59
C ARG A 279 11.22 13.49 0.33
N TYR A 280 12.11 14.49 0.36
CA TYR A 280 13.02 14.78 -0.75
C TYR A 280 13.88 13.57 -1.13
N ALA A 281 14.44 12.85 -0.15
CA ALA A 281 15.35 11.73 -0.39
C ALA A 281 14.67 10.55 -1.11
N SER A 282 13.50 10.12 -0.62
CA SER A 282 12.71 9.04 -1.25
C SER A 282 12.17 9.46 -2.62
N PHE A 283 11.76 10.72 -2.79
CA PHE A 283 11.38 11.28 -4.09
C PHE A 283 12.51 11.17 -5.11
N ARG A 284 13.73 11.58 -4.72
CA ARG A 284 14.94 11.48 -5.56
C ARG A 284 15.20 10.04 -5.99
N THR A 285 15.09 9.08 -5.07
CA THR A 285 15.26 7.65 -5.37
C THR A 285 14.22 7.17 -6.39
N ALA A 286 12.94 7.50 -6.18
CA ALA A 286 11.87 7.14 -7.10
C ALA A 286 12.06 7.74 -8.50
N LEU A 287 12.42 9.04 -8.58
CA LEU A 287 12.68 9.72 -9.84
C LEU A 287 13.84 9.10 -10.60
N THR A 288 14.96 8.84 -9.92
CA THR A 288 16.14 8.23 -10.56
C THR A 288 15.84 6.83 -11.09
N ALA A 289 15.16 5.98 -10.31
CA ALA A 289 14.78 4.64 -10.76
C ALA A 289 13.85 4.70 -11.98
N CYS A 290 12.85 5.59 -11.96
CA CYS A 290 11.92 5.78 -13.07
C CYS A 290 12.63 6.30 -14.34
N GLN A 291 13.54 7.25 -14.22
CA GLN A 291 14.32 7.77 -15.35
C GLN A 291 15.25 6.70 -15.93
N GLN A 292 15.94 5.92 -15.10
CA GLN A 292 16.78 4.81 -15.54
C GLN A 292 15.96 3.76 -16.31
N ARG A 293 14.75 3.45 -15.83
CA ARG A 293 13.82 2.55 -16.51
C ARG A 293 13.46 3.08 -17.91
N LEU A 294 13.09 4.35 -18.01
CA LEU A 294 12.68 4.98 -19.27
C LEU A 294 13.84 5.20 -20.26
N GLN A 295 15.08 5.29 -19.78
CA GLN A 295 16.26 5.30 -20.66
C GLN A 295 16.41 3.98 -21.44
N HIS A 296 16.10 2.85 -20.81
CA HIS A 296 16.20 1.52 -21.42
C HIS A 296 14.90 1.11 -22.14
N PHE A 297 13.76 1.52 -21.60
CA PHE A 297 12.42 1.21 -22.11
C PHE A 297 11.58 2.48 -22.26
N PRO A 298 11.81 3.29 -23.31
CA PRO A 298 11.13 4.59 -23.48
C PRO A 298 9.61 4.49 -23.64
N GLU A 299 9.11 3.34 -24.08
CA GLU A 299 7.68 3.08 -24.30
C GLU A 299 7.03 2.31 -23.12
N ASP A 300 7.70 2.22 -21.97
CA ASP A 300 7.11 1.63 -20.77
C ASP A 300 5.99 2.54 -20.23
N ASN A 301 4.75 2.23 -20.61
CA ASN A 301 3.56 3.00 -20.27
C ASN A 301 3.44 3.30 -18.76
N LYS A 302 3.73 2.31 -17.90
CA LYS A 302 3.61 2.48 -16.46
C LYS A 302 4.69 3.40 -15.91
N ALA A 303 5.94 3.24 -16.37
CA ALA A 303 7.00 4.14 -15.98
C ALA A 303 6.74 5.59 -16.46
N LEU A 304 6.13 5.79 -17.64
CA LEU A 304 5.72 7.11 -18.11
C LEU A 304 4.64 7.74 -17.22
N VAL A 305 3.63 6.97 -16.77
CA VAL A 305 2.63 7.46 -15.81
C VAL A 305 3.26 7.81 -14.47
N ILE A 306 4.18 6.97 -13.96
CA ILE A 306 4.93 7.25 -12.74
C ILE A 306 5.74 8.55 -12.87
N LEU A 307 6.44 8.75 -13.99
CA LEU A 307 7.20 9.98 -14.24
C LEU A 307 6.27 11.21 -14.25
N ALA A 308 5.12 11.14 -14.94
CA ALA A 308 4.14 12.22 -14.94
C ALA A 308 3.59 12.52 -13.53
N ARG A 309 3.35 11.49 -12.71
CA ARG A 309 2.95 11.64 -11.31
C ARG A 309 4.03 12.31 -10.48
N LEU A 310 5.29 11.88 -10.64
CA LEU A 310 6.44 12.48 -9.97
C LEU A 310 6.64 13.95 -10.37
N CYS A 311 6.38 14.33 -11.62
CA CYS A 311 6.34 15.74 -12.02
C CYS A 311 5.27 16.52 -11.23
N GLY A 312 4.06 15.95 -11.07
CA GLY A 312 3.02 16.57 -10.25
C GLY A 312 3.41 16.74 -8.79
N TYR A 313 4.07 15.74 -8.21
CA TYR A 313 4.62 15.84 -6.85
C TYR A 313 5.77 16.86 -6.76
N ASP A 314 6.69 16.90 -7.72
CA ASP A 314 7.78 17.90 -7.78
C ASP A 314 7.21 19.32 -7.77
N HIS A 315 6.13 19.54 -8.53
CA HIS A 315 5.41 20.80 -8.55
C HIS A 315 4.75 21.10 -7.19
N VAL A 316 3.90 20.21 -6.68
CA VAL A 316 3.11 20.49 -5.46
C VAL A 316 3.99 20.58 -4.20
N LEU A 317 5.06 19.78 -4.13
CA LEU A 317 6.00 19.74 -3.00
C LEU A 317 7.20 20.66 -3.20
N GLN A 318 7.31 21.33 -4.35
CA GLN A 318 8.36 22.30 -4.65
C GLN A 318 9.78 21.73 -4.43
N TYR A 319 10.01 20.48 -4.83
CA TYR A 319 11.32 19.82 -4.68
C TYR A 319 12.35 20.24 -5.74
N HIS A 320 11.90 20.78 -6.87
CA HIS A 320 12.76 21.28 -7.96
C HIS A 320 13.76 20.24 -8.49
N CYS A 321 13.37 18.98 -8.49
CA CYS A 321 14.20 17.85 -8.92
C CYS A 321 14.05 17.52 -10.40
N VAL A 322 12.91 17.89 -11.02
CA VAL A 322 12.66 17.59 -12.43
C VAL A 322 13.15 18.75 -13.30
N GLU A 323 14.09 18.44 -14.19
CA GLU A 323 14.56 19.33 -15.25
C GLU A 323 13.46 19.55 -16.28
N GLN A 324 13.31 20.80 -16.72
CA GLN A 324 12.27 21.20 -17.69
C GLN A 324 10.88 20.61 -17.34
N LEU A 325 10.45 20.83 -16.11
CA LEU A 325 9.27 20.18 -15.51
C LEU A 325 8.04 20.14 -16.43
N GLU A 326 7.69 21.27 -17.05
CA GLU A 326 6.55 21.38 -17.97
C GLU A 326 6.66 20.42 -19.16
N THR A 327 7.79 20.42 -19.86
CA THR A 327 7.99 19.64 -21.09
C THR A 327 8.08 18.16 -20.76
N THR A 328 8.80 17.81 -19.69
CA THR A 328 8.92 16.43 -19.18
C THR A 328 7.56 15.87 -18.78
N TRP A 329 6.77 16.62 -18.02
CA TRP A 329 5.43 16.21 -17.60
C TRP A 329 4.49 16.03 -18.79
N THR A 330 4.42 17.04 -19.67
CA THR A 330 3.57 17.00 -20.87
C THR A 330 3.92 15.80 -21.75
N HIS A 331 5.21 15.57 -21.98
CA HIS A 331 5.68 14.46 -22.79
C HIS A 331 5.29 13.11 -22.16
N ALA A 332 5.63 12.89 -20.89
CA ALA A 332 5.39 11.62 -20.21
C ALA A 332 3.90 11.25 -20.21
N ALA A 333 3.04 12.18 -19.79
CA ALA A 333 1.61 11.93 -19.68
C ALA A 333 0.96 11.69 -21.06
N ARG A 334 1.30 12.52 -22.06
CA ARG A 334 0.75 12.38 -23.42
C ARG A 334 1.23 11.12 -24.12
N THR A 335 2.50 10.72 -23.94
CA THR A 335 3.02 9.47 -24.49
C THR A 335 2.36 8.26 -23.83
N ALA A 336 2.14 8.29 -22.51
CA ALA A 336 1.38 7.25 -21.83
C ALA A 336 -0.05 7.10 -22.38
N MET A 337 -0.77 8.21 -22.59
CA MET A 337 -2.12 8.18 -23.18
C MET A 337 -2.13 7.66 -24.62
N LYS A 338 -1.09 7.94 -25.41
CA LYS A 338 -0.97 7.39 -26.77
C LYS A 338 -0.79 5.88 -26.77
N LEU A 339 -0.04 5.35 -25.80
CA LEU A 339 0.27 3.92 -25.68
C LEU A 339 -0.91 3.12 -25.08
N ASP A 340 -1.60 3.68 -24.09
CA ASP A 340 -2.83 3.12 -23.52
C ASP A 340 -3.89 4.23 -23.38
N PRO A 341 -4.73 4.44 -24.41
CA PRO A 341 -5.83 5.42 -24.36
C PRO A 341 -6.91 5.10 -23.31
N GLY A 342 -6.89 3.89 -22.75
CA GLY A 342 -7.78 3.48 -21.66
C GLY A 342 -7.17 3.68 -20.27
N ASN A 343 -6.02 4.36 -20.16
CA ASN A 343 -5.34 4.54 -18.88
C ASN A 343 -5.87 5.77 -18.12
N ALA A 344 -6.82 5.53 -17.22
CA ALA A 344 -7.44 6.57 -16.39
C ALA A 344 -6.43 7.41 -15.58
N GLU A 345 -5.35 6.79 -15.09
CA GLU A 345 -4.32 7.50 -14.32
C GLU A 345 -3.54 8.48 -15.21
N ALA A 346 -3.26 8.09 -16.46
CA ALA A 346 -2.59 8.95 -17.44
C ALA A 346 -3.45 10.17 -17.79
N HIS A 347 -4.75 9.98 -18.04
CA HIS A 347 -5.71 11.07 -18.25
C HIS A 347 -5.78 11.99 -17.02
N SER A 348 -5.89 11.43 -15.81
CA SER A 348 -5.99 12.20 -14.56
C SER A 348 -4.78 13.10 -14.33
N ILE A 349 -3.56 12.59 -14.52
CA ILE A 349 -2.34 13.37 -14.30
C ILE A 349 -2.06 14.36 -15.45
N PHE A 350 -2.47 14.03 -16.67
CA PHE A 350 -2.43 14.97 -17.80
C PHE A 350 -3.38 16.15 -17.60
N ALA A 351 -4.58 15.91 -17.08
CA ALA A 351 -5.53 16.97 -16.78
C ALA A 351 -4.95 18.02 -15.83
N HIS A 352 -4.28 17.57 -14.76
CA HIS A 352 -3.62 18.46 -13.80
C HIS A 352 -2.48 19.24 -14.46
N ASN A 353 -1.68 18.59 -15.30
CA ASN A 353 -0.68 19.29 -16.11
C ASN A 353 -1.31 20.40 -16.98
N ARG A 354 -2.44 20.13 -17.65
CA ARG A 354 -3.15 21.13 -18.47
C ARG A 354 -3.63 22.31 -17.62
N TYR A 355 -4.16 22.04 -16.43
CA TYR A 355 -4.52 23.09 -15.49
C TYR A 355 -3.35 24.01 -15.17
N PHE A 356 -2.18 23.44 -14.84
CA PHE A 356 -0.98 24.22 -14.50
C PHE A 356 -0.45 25.04 -15.68
N LEU A 357 -0.72 24.62 -16.92
CA LEU A 357 -0.39 25.39 -18.12
C LEU A 357 -1.50 26.35 -18.57
N GLY A 358 -2.55 26.54 -17.76
CA GLY A 358 -3.64 27.47 -18.01
C GLY A 358 -4.72 26.95 -18.97
N ASP A 359 -4.63 25.71 -19.43
CA ASP A 359 -5.64 25.09 -20.29
C ASP A 359 -6.74 24.42 -19.44
N HIS A 360 -7.61 25.25 -18.87
CA HIS A 360 -8.69 24.81 -17.98
C HIS A 360 -9.76 24.00 -18.69
N ALA A 361 -10.00 24.26 -19.99
CA ALA A 361 -11.00 23.54 -20.77
C ALA A 361 -10.55 22.09 -21.00
N LEU A 362 -9.31 21.89 -21.44
CA LEU A 362 -8.76 20.55 -21.63
C LEU A 362 -8.57 19.82 -20.30
N CYS A 363 -8.16 20.53 -19.23
CA CYS A 363 -8.15 19.96 -17.88
C CYS A 363 -9.50 19.31 -17.55
N ARG A 364 -10.62 20.05 -17.68
CA ARG A 364 -11.96 19.53 -17.36
C ARG A 364 -12.34 18.32 -18.20
N ALA A 365 -12.09 18.37 -19.50
CA ALA A 365 -12.39 17.25 -20.39
C ALA A 365 -11.65 15.98 -19.98
N GLU A 366 -10.36 16.09 -19.66
CA GLU A 366 -9.50 14.96 -19.30
C GLU A 366 -9.82 14.40 -17.89
N LEU A 367 -10.25 15.25 -16.95
CA LEU A 367 -10.76 14.80 -15.65
C LEU A 367 -12.01 13.92 -15.80
N GLU A 368 -12.96 14.32 -16.65
CA GLU A 368 -14.17 13.54 -16.94
C GLU A 368 -13.83 12.18 -17.57
N ILE A 369 -12.91 12.16 -18.55
CA ILE A 369 -12.46 10.92 -19.17
C ILE A 369 -11.83 10.00 -18.11
N ALA A 370 -10.92 10.52 -17.28
CA ALA A 370 -10.28 9.73 -16.22
C ALA A 370 -11.31 9.10 -15.27
N ARG A 371 -12.28 9.88 -14.80
CA ARG A 371 -13.33 9.42 -13.88
C ARG A 371 -14.25 8.38 -14.52
N GLN A 372 -14.65 8.57 -15.78
CA GLN A 372 -15.48 7.60 -16.51
C GLN A 372 -14.72 6.29 -16.78
N THR A 373 -13.43 6.37 -17.09
CA THR A 373 -12.59 5.21 -17.38
C THR A 373 -12.29 4.40 -16.12
N ASN A 374 -12.09 5.03 -14.96
CA ASN A 374 -12.03 4.30 -13.68
C ASN A 374 -12.71 5.06 -12.54
N PRO A 375 -14.02 4.86 -12.33
CA PRO A 375 -14.79 5.54 -11.28
C PRO A 375 -14.52 4.97 -9.88
N PHE A 376 -13.67 3.96 -9.76
CA PHE A 376 -13.41 3.26 -8.50
C PHE A 376 -12.07 3.64 -7.87
N ASP A 377 -11.23 4.39 -8.59
CA ASP A 377 -9.94 4.83 -8.07
C ASP A 377 -10.11 6.09 -7.21
N THR A 378 -9.86 5.96 -5.91
CA THR A 378 -10.00 7.03 -4.93
C THR A 378 -9.07 8.22 -5.21
N SER A 379 -7.90 7.97 -5.81
CA SER A 379 -6.94 9.02 -6.17
C SER A 379 -7.45 9.82 -7.36
N ILE A 380 -8.07 9.15 -8.34
CA ILE A 380 -8.71 9.80 -9.49
C ILE A 380 -9.90 10.64 -9.01
N GLU A 381 -10.74 10.10 -8.12
CA GLU A 381 -11.88 10.84 -7.59
C GLU A 381 -11.45 12.09 -6.79
N TYR A 382 -10.40 11.98 -5.97
CA TYR A 382 -9.86 13.16 -5.29
C TYR A 382 -9.36 14.20 -6.29
N LEU A 383 -8.55 13.77 -7.26
CA LEU A 383 -7.98 14.66 -8.28
C LEU A 383 -9.07 15.30 -9.16
N TYR A 384 -10.16 14.58 -9.42
CA TYR A 384 -11.34 15.11 -10.06
C TYR A 384 -11.96 16.26 -9.25
N GLY A 385 -12.25 16.04 -7.97
CA GLY A 385 -12.80 17.09 -7.09
C GLY A 385 -11.86 18.29 -6.95
N PHE A 386 -10.55 18.03 -6.80
CA PHE A 386 -9.52 19.05 -6.73
C PHE A 386 -9.47 19.89 -8.01
N GLY A 387 -9.44 19.25 -9.17
CA GLY A 387 -9.42 19.92 -10.47
C GLY A 387 -10.70 20.72 -10.77
N LEU A 388 -11.88 20.22 -10.38
CA LEU A 388 -13.14 20.98 -10.46
C LEU A 388 -13.06 22.28 -9.66
N TYR A 389 -12.60 22.18 -8.41
CA TYR A 389 -12.46 23.33 -7.52
C TYR A 389 -11.50 24.38 -8.09
N LEU A 390 -10.34 23.91 -8.54
CA LEU A 390 -9.29 24.76 -9.09
C LEU A 390 -9.67 25.45 -10.40
N THR A 391 -10.55 24.82 -11.20
CA THR A 391 -11.07 25.37 -12.45
C THR A 391 -12.36 26.20 -12.28
N GLY A 392 -12.75 26.50 -11.03
CA GLY A 392 -13.81 27.46 -10.70
C GLY A 392 -15.12 26.86 -10.19
N ASP A 393 -15.35 25.56 -10.32
CA ASP A 393 -16.55 24.89 -9.79
C ASP A 393 -16.29 24.38 -8.37
N LYS A 394 -16.15 25.35 -7.46
CA LYS A 394 -15.75 25.11 -6.06
C LYS A 394 -16.71 24.18 -5.33
N MET A 395 -18.02 24.36 -5.54
CA MET A 395 -19.03 23.58 -4.84
C MET A 395 -19.10 22.13 -5.31
N ALA A 396 -19.01 21.88 -6.63
CA ALA A 396 -18.93 20.51 -7.12
C ALA A 396 -17.64 19.82 -6.66
N GLY A 397 -16.52 20.54 -6.67
CA GLY A 397 -15.22 20.02 -6.22
C GLY A 397 -15.20 19.62 -4.75
N ILE A 398 -15.69 20.48 -3.85
CA ILE A 398 -15.75 20.16 -2.41
C ILE A 398 -16.74 19.02 -2.14
N HIS A 399 -17.88 19.00 -2.83
CA HIS A 399 -18.88 17.94 -2.68
C HIS A 399 -18.33 16.56 -3.08
N ALA A 400 -17.57 16.49 -4.19
CA ALA A 400 -16.93 15.26 -4.62
C ALA A 400 -15.96 14.71 -3.55
N ILE A 401 -15.11 15.57 -2.98
CA ILE A 401 -14.17 15.15 -1.93
C ILE A 401 -14.88 14.77 -0.63
N GLN A 402 -15.91 15.51 -0.21
CA GLN A 402 -16.70 15.15 0.96
C GLN A 402 -17.38 13.78 0.79
N THR A 403 -17.90 13.50 -0.40
CA THR A 403 -18.51 12.20 -0.73
C THR A 403 -17.47 11.08 -0.67
N LEU A 404 -16.28 11.31 -1.23
CA LEU A 404 -15.16 10.37 -1.16
C LEU A 404 -14.73 10.10 0.29
N MET A 405 -14.64 11.15 1.11
CA MET A 405 -14.27 11.08 2.52
C MET A 405 -15.36 10.50 3.42
N ALA A 406 -16.59 10.32 2.94
CA ALA A 406 -17.65 9.64 3.68
C ALA A 406 -17.49 8.10 3.63
N ILE A 407 -16.68 7.57 2.72
CA ILE A 407 -16.46 6.12 2.56
C ILE A 407 -15.50 5.62 3.65
N SER A 408 -15.83 4.47 4.23
CA SER A 408 -15.06 3.85 5.32
C SER A 408 -13.79 3.14 4.80
N PHE A 409 -12.72 3.89 4.57
CA PHE A 409 -11.37 3.38 4.34
C PHE A 409 -10.31 4.30 4.97
N PRO A 410 -9.06 3.84 5.16
CA PRO A 410 -7.97 4.69 5.65
C PRO A 410 -7.68 5.84 4.67
N GLN A 411 -8.02 7.07 5.06
CA GLN A 411 -7.86 8.24 4.20
C GLN A 411 -6.43 8.79 4.30
N PRO A 412 -5.76 9.06 3.16
CA PRO A 412 -4.51 9.80 3.17
C PRO A 412 -4.68 11.22 3.70
N ASP A 413 -3.76 11.69 4.54
CA ASP A 413 -3.79 13.01 5.19
C ASP A 413 -3.98 14.18 4.21
N TRP A 414 -3.44 14.06 3.00
CA TRP A 414 -3.56 15.09 1.97
C TRP A 414 -4.98 15.26 1.42
N TYR A 415 -5.91 14.36 1.75
CA TYR A 415 -7.35 14.54 1.44
C TYR A 415 -7.91 15.78 2.13
N HIS A 416 -7.29 16.22 3.23
CA HIS A 416 -7.69 17.40 3.98
C HIS A 416 -7.18 18.72 3.38
N VAL A 417 -6.30 18.69 2.36
CA VAL A 417 -5.76 19.91 1.73
C VAL A 417 -6.86 20.75 1.10
N LEU A 418 -7.74 20.16 0.27
CA LEU A 418 -8.80 20.95 -0.36
C LEU A 418 -9.86 21.44 0.64
N PRO A 419 -10.38 20.61 1.56
CA PRO A 419 -11.25 21.09 2.63
C PRO A 419 -10.64 22.23 3.42
N PHE A 420 -9.35 22.15 3.78
CA PHE A 420 -8.62 23.25 4.44
C PHE A 420 -8.64 24.52 3.57
N LEU A 421 -8.26 24.42 2.30
CA LEU A 421 -8.23 25.57 1.38
C LEU A 421 -9.61 26.20 1.24
N HIS A 422 -10.67 25.39 1.21
CA HIS A 422 -12.04 25.86 1.15
C HIS A 422 -12.42 26.63 2.42
N ALA A 423 -12.29 26.01 3.61
CA ALA A 423 -12.61 26.65 4.89
C ALA A 423 -11.80 27.94 5.13
N PHE A 424 -10.50 27.92 4.79
CA PHE A 424 -9.63 29.08 4.92
C PHE A 424 -10.07 30.22 3.98
N ASN A 425 -10.46 29.91 2.75
CA ASN A 425 -10.93 30.91 1.79
C ASN A 425 -12.30 31.50 2.16
N GLU A 426 -13.16 30.74 2.83
CA GLU A 426 -14.45 31.20 3.39
C GLU A 426 -14.30 31.91 4.75
N ALA A 427 -13.05 32.13 5.21
CA ALA A 427 -12.73 32.73 6.50
C ALA A 427 -13.26 31.94 7.73
N ASN A 428 -13.57 30.65 7.57
CA ASN A 428 -13.84 29.74 8.68
C ASN A 428 -12.52 29.18 9.25
N TYR A 429 -11.77 30.05 9.93
CA TYR A 429 -10.40 29.72 10.37
C TYR A 429 -10.34 28.62 11.44
N THR A 430 -11.39 28.45 12.24
CA THR A 430 -11.49 27.38 13.24
C THR A 430 -11.59 26.01 12.57
N GLU A 431 -12.45 25.88 11.56
CA GLU A 431 -12.56 24.65 10.76
C GLU A 431 -11.28 24.42 9.93
N ALA A 432 -10.73 25.48 9.35
CA ALA A 432 -9.48 25.41 8.60
C ALA A 432 -8.33 24.85 9.46
N LEU A 433 -8.21 25.29 10.72
CA LEU A 433 -7.22 24.76 11.66
C LEU A 433 -7.47 23.27 11.96
N ALA A 434 -8.71 22.88 12.25
CA ALA A 434 -9.04 21.49 12.55
C ALA A 434 -8.71 20.55 11.38
N LEU A 435 -8.87 21.02 10.14
CA LEU A 435 -8.49 20.29 8.93
C LEU A 435 -6.97 20.30 8.72
N ALA A 436 -6.30 21.42 8.99
CA ALA A 436 -4.85 21.53 8.90
C ALA A 436 -4.11 20.58 9.86
N GLU A 437 -4.64 20.36 11.07
CA GLU A 437 -4.10 19.40 12.04
C GLU A 437 -4.18 17.94 11.59
N ARG A 438 -5.02 17.63 10.58
CA ARG A 438 -5.10 16.31 9.96
C ARG A 438 -4.06 16.10 8.85
N ILE A 439 -3.40 17.15 8.39
CA ILE A 439 -2.36 17.08 7.35
C ILE A 439 -1.01 16.87 8.05
N GLN A 440 -0.63 15.61 8.31
CA GLN A 440 0.60 15.30 9.04
C GLN A 440 1.74 14.87 8.12
N HIS A 441 1.46 14.06 7.09
CA HIS A 441 2.50 13.44 6.27
C HIS A 441 2.41 13.84 4.79
N PHE A 442 2.45 15.14 4.49
CA PHE A 442 2.37 15.65 3.10
C PHE A 442 3.33 16.81 2.81
N GLY A 443 4.63 16.54 2.97
CA GLY A 443 5.67 17.57 2.81
C GLY A 443 5.43 18.74 3.77
N TYR A 444 5.53 19.97 3.25
CA TYR A 444 5.38 21.20 4.04
C TYR A 444 3.92 21.69 4.20
N TRP A 445 2.95 20.98 3.61
CA TRP A 445 1.57 21.45 3.52
C TRP A 445 0.87 21.54 4.88
N GLY A 446 1.21 20.64 5.81
CA GLY A 446 0.65 20.64 7.16
C GLY A 446 1.09 21.87 7.94
N GLU A 447 2.39 22.12 7.95
CA GLU A 447 3.03 23.26 8.62
C GLU A 447 2.50 24.57 8.02
N MET A 448 2.42 24.65 6.69
CA MET A 448 1.88 25.83 6.00
C MET A 448 0.42 26.08 6.41
N ALA A 449 -0.43 25.05 6.40
CA ALA A 449 -1.85 25.17 6.71
C ALA A 449 -2.09 25.56 8.19
N ARG A 450 -1.35 24.95 9.13
CA ARG A 450 -1.42 25.30 10.55
C ARG A 450 -0.87 26.70 10.80
N CYS A 451 0.24 27.07 10.17
CA CYS A 451 0.87 28.38 10.28
C CYS A 451 -0.10 29.53 9.96
N VAL A 452 -0.76 29.49 8.79
CA VAL A 452 -1.71 30.54 8.40
C VAL A 452 -3.00 30.51 9.22
N SER A 453 -3.44 29.34 9.68
CA SER A 453 -4.66 29.21 10.47
C SER A 453 -4.47 29.74 11.88
N TYR A 454 -3.37 29.39 12.55
CA TYR A 454 -3.02 29.94 13.86
C TYR A 454 -2.90 31.47 13.81
N PHE A 455 -2.29 32.01 12.76
CA PHE A 455 -2.16 33.46 12.60
C PHE A 455 -3.52 34.17 12.52
N ARG A 456 -4.43 33.67 11.67
CA ARG A 456 -5.78 34.25 11.51
C ARG A 456 -6.64 34.10 12.76
N LEU A 457 -6.34 33.13 13.63
CA LEU A 457 -6.96 32.96 14.96
C LEU A 457 -6.27 33.77 16.08
N GLY A 458 -5.27 34.60 15.77
CA GLY A 458 -4.54 35.41 16.76
C GLY A 458 -3.56 34.62 17.62
N GLN A 459 -3.27 33.35 17.29
CA GLN A 459 -2.32 32.49 17.98
C GLN A 459 -0.89 32.67 17.42
N THR A 460 -0.36 33.89 17.51
CA THR A 460 0.89 34.30 16.85
C THR A 460 2.09 33.43 17.22
N GLU A 461 2.27 33.08 18.50
CA GLU A 461 3.41 32.24 18.92
C GLU A 461 3.40 30.85 18.25
N ARG A 462 2.22 30.24 18.12
CA ARG A 462 2.09 28.93 17.46
C ARG A 462 2.33 29.05 15.95
N SER A 463 1.80 30.10 15.34
CA SER A 463 2.04 30.39 13.93
C SER A 463 3.53 30.55 13.62
N LEU A 464 4.27 31.29 14.45
CA LEU A 464 5.71 31.49 14.27
C LEU A 464 6.52 30.20 14.43
N ARG A 465 6.11 29.28 15.31
CA ARG A 465 6.74 27.94 15.42
C ARG A 465 6.53 27.12 14.15
N GLU A 466 5.30 27.04 13.65
CA GLU A 466 5.01 26.34 12.39
C GLU A 466 5.76 26.97 11.21
N LEU A 467 5.94 28.29 11.19
CA LEU A 467 6.73 28.97 10.16
C LEU A 467 8.23 28.62 10.23
N GLN A 468 8.79 28.43 11.43
CA GLN A 468 10.16 27.96 11.59
C GLN A 468 10.33 26.54 11.03
N ASP A 469 9.40 25.64 11.34
CA ASP A 469 9.40 24.28 10.80
C ASP A 469 9.24 24.29 9.27
N LEU A 470 8.35 25.12 8.74
CA LEU A 470 8.16 25.32 7.30
C LEU A 470 9.47 25.69 6.59
N PHE A 471 10.27 26.60 7.16
CA PHE A 471 11.56 26.99 6.58
C PHE A 471 12.64 25.91 6.67
N GLN A 472 12.55 25.00 7.64
CA GLN A 472 13.43 23.81 7.66
C GLN A 472 13.11 22.86 6.51
N TYR A 473 11.83 22.70 6.17
CA TYR A 473 11.40 21.84 5.06
C TYR A 473 11.59 22.49 3.69
N ASN A 474 11.30 23.79 3.56
CA ASN A 474 11.41 24.50 2.30
C ASN A 474 11.72 25.99 2.51
N SER A 475 13.01 26.30 2.66
CA SER A 475 13.51 27.67 2.84
C SER A 475 13.26 28.60 1.64
N ALA A 476 13.01 28.03 0.46
CA ALA A 476 12.77 28.76 -0.77
C ALA A 476 11.29 29.08 -1.03
N LEU A 477 10.36 28.44 -0.31
CA LEU A 477 8.91 28.52 -0.57
C LEU A 477 8.36 29.96 -0.63
N LEU A 478 8.87 30.85 0.22
CA LEU A 478 8.46 32.27 0.30
C LEU A 478 9.41 33.24 -0.40
N ASN A 479 10.50 32.73 -0.98
CA ASN A 479 11.55 33.51 -1.61
C ASN A 479 11.65 33.29 -3.12
N SER A 480 10.97 32.28 -3.67
CA SER A 480 10.97 32.03 -5.11
C SER A 480 10.29 33.20 -5.83
N GLN A 481 11.09 34.08 -6.44
CA GLN A 481 10.60 34.82 -7.59
C GLN A 481 10.03 33.79 -8.57
N ASN A 482 8.82 34.01 -9.08
CA ASN A 482 8.10 33.06 -9.93
C ASN A 482 8.73 32.96 -11.34
N SER A 483 10.07 32.93 -11.42
CA SER A 483 10.87 33.04 -12.64
C SER A 483 10.58 31.93 -13.65
N ASP A 484 10.09 30.78 -13.16
CA ASP A 484 9.92 29.57 -13.96
C ASP A 484 8.45 29.10 -14.04
N ASN A 485 7.49 29.93 -13.61
CA ASN A 485 6.06 29.56 -13.53
C ASN A 485 5.79 28.28 -12.68
N ARG A 486 6.74 27.92 -11.80
CA ARG A 486 6.69 26.73 -10.96
C ARG A 486 5.97 26.95 -9.64
N SER A 487 5.64 28.19 -9.27
CA SER A 487 5.02 28.48 -7.97
C SER A 487 3.57 28.00 -7.92
N ILE A 488 3.26 27.18 -6.90
CA ILE A 488 1.87 26.80 -6.57
C ILE A 488 0.99 28.00 -6.19
N PHE A 489 1.59 29.12 -5.78
CA PHE A 489 0.83 30.31 -5.37
C PHE A 489 0.36 31.18 -6.54
N SER A 490 0.67 30.80 -7.77
CA SER A 490 0.07 31.38 -8.97
C SER A 490 -1.46 31.15 -9.04
N HIS A 491 -1.96 30.15 -8.31
CA HIS A 491 -3.38 29.80 -8.28
C HIS A 491 -4.20 30.70 -7.37
N GLU A 492 -5.37 31.11 -7.87
CA GLU A 492 -6.33 31.95 -7.13
C GLU A 492 -6.69 31.36 -5.75
N ALA A 493 -6.88 30.03 -5.68
CA ALA A 493 -7.23 29.33 -4.45
C ALA A 493 -6.18 29.44 -3.33
N LEU A 494 -4.94 29.77 -3.68
CA LEU A 494 -3.79 29.86 -2.75
C LEU A 494 -3.35 31.30 -2.48
N LYS A 495 -3.92 32.31 -3.15
CA LYS A 495 -3.54 33.73 -2.97
C LYS A 495 -3.72 34.21 -1.53
N LYS A 496 -4.83 33.86 -0.87
CA LYS A 496 -5.05 34.21 0.55
C LYS A 496 -4.05 33.53 1.48
N VAL A 497 -3.64 32.30 1.17
CA VAL A 497 -2.59 31.60 1.93
C VAL A 497 -1.27 32.33 1.78
N LEU A 498 -0.87 32.66 0.54
CA LEU A 498 0.36 33.41 0.27
C LEU A 498 0.38 34.76 0.96
N SER A 499 -0.68 35.56 0.83
CA SER A 499 -0.74 36.89 1.46
C SER A 499 -0.60 36.79 2.97
N THR A 500 -1.23 35.78 3.58
CA THR A 500 -1.12 35.52 5.01
C THR A 500 0.32 35.14 5.41
N LEU A 501 0.99 34.27 4.64
CA LEU A 501 2.39 33.93 4.90
C LEU A 501 3.32 35.15 4.78
N GLN A 502 3.05 36.05 3.83
CA GLN A 502 3.81 37.30 3.66
C GLN A 502 3.60 38.25 4.85
N GLU A 503 2.38 38.37 5.36
CA GLU A 503 2.08 39.13 6.58
C GLU A 503 2.84 38.56 7.79
N ILE A 504 2.82 37.24 7.99
CA ILE A 504 3.53 36.58 9.10
C ILE A 504 5.05 36.84 8.98
N LYS A 505 5.61 36.74 7.77
CA LYS A 505 7.04 36.97 7.53
C LYS A 505 7.46 38.40 7.87
N GLN A 506 6.61 39.40 7.64
CA GLN A 506 6.91 40.79 8.01
C GLN A 506 7.02 40.98 9.53
N LEU A 507 6.29 40.20 10.33
CA LEU A 507 6.37 40.24 11.80
C LEU A 507 7.67 39.67 12.38
N ILE A 508 8.46 38.92 11.60
CA ILE A 508 9.78 38.41 12.01
C ILE A 508 10.88 39.46 11.78
N ILE A 509 10.65 40.41 10.86
CA ILE A 509 11.64 41.43 10.47
C ILE A 509 11.57 42.65 11.41
N ILE A 510 10.48 42.79 12.17
CA ILE A 510 10.26 43.80 13.23
C ILE A 510 10.68 43.18 14.56
#